data_AF-A0A0Q4I235-F1
#
_entry.id   AF-A0A0Q4I235-F1
#
_cell.length_a   1.000
_cell.length_b   1.000
_cell.length_c   1.000
_cell.angle_alpha   90.00
_cell.angle_beta   90.00
_cell.angle_gamma   90.00
#
_symmetry.space_group_name_H-M   'P 1'
#
loop_
_entity.id
_entity.type
_entity.pdbx_description
1 polymer ?
#
loop_
_entity_poly.entity_id
_entity_poly.type
_entity_poly.pdbx_seq_one_letter_code
_entity_poly.pdbx_strand_id
1 'polypeptide(L)'
;MDIASVTLTRADVAWLVGMSDSWVRDRMQAGDMPRPGATADEYVEAFVAIRTRKYEQEHEAGTLDKEQEQARLAKEQADAKAMDNAERRRELASLPDMMAAGAGVIIMIVAQLQQVGARVAGADVKLRARIDTEINNVLTDLSMTRIEEARGGGLDEEEAAETEGA
;
A
#
# COMPACT_ATOMS: atom_id res chain seq x y z
N MET A 1 -60.17 20.86 5.40
CA MET A 1 -59.20 21.88 5.86
C MET A 1 -57.89 21.47 5.23
N ASP A 2 -57.39 22.27 4.30
CA ASP A 2 -56.21 21.95 3.51
C ASP A 2 -54.95 22.21 4.36
N ILE A 3 -54.09 21.20 4.51
CA ILE A 3 -52.85 21.28 5.31
C ILE A 3 -51.88 22.29 4.67
N ALA A 4 -52.09 22.64 3.39
CA ALA A 4 -51.27 23.56 2.62
C ALA A 4 -51.36 25.05 3.03
N SER A 5 -52.34 25.47 3.84
CA SER A 5 -52.52 26.90 4.19
C SER A 5 -52.11 27.28 5.62
N VAL A 6 -51.47 26.37 6.37
CA VAL A 6 -51.02 26.63 7.74
C VAL A 6 -49.59 27.16 7.70
N THR A 7 -49.38 28.39 8.15
CA THR A 7 -48.04 28.93 8.38
C THR A 7 -47.39 28.20 9.54
N LEU A 8 -46.40 27.35 9.25
CA LEU A 8 -45.73 26.53 10.26
C LEU A 8 -44.68 27.33 11.03
N THR A 9 -44.65 27.15 12.35
CA THR A 9 -43.53 27.63 13.17
C THR A 9 -42.32 26.72 12.96
N ARG A 10 -41.12 27.17 13.35
CA ARG A 10 -39.90 26.37 13.22
C ARG A 10 -39.97 25.05 13.99
N ALA A 11 -40.65 25.04 15.15
CA ALA A 11 -40.87 23.84 15.93
C ALA A 11 -41.76 22.82 15.18
N ASP A 12 -42.78 23.32 14.48
CA ASP A 12 -43.65 22.48 13.66
C ASP A 12 -42.90 21.91 12.45
N VAL A 13 -42.00 22.71 11.84
CA VAL A 13 -41.13 22.25 10.77
C VAL A 13 -40.16 21.17 11.26
N ALA A 14 -39.57 21.34 12.44
CA ALA A 14 -38.69 20.34 13.06
C ALA A 14 -39.41 19.02 13.30
N TRP A 15 -40.65 19.07 13.78
CA TRP A 15 -41.50 17.90 13.91
C TRP A 15 -41.84 17.27 12.55
N LEU A 16 -42.21 18.07 11.55
CA LEU A 16 -42.58 17.63 10.21
C LEU A 16 -41.45 16.85 9.50
N VAL A 17 -40.22 17.34 9.59
CA VAL A 17 -39.05 16.73 8.93
C VAL A 17 -38.32 15.72 9.82
N GLY A 18 -38.76 15.56 11.08
CA GLY A 18 -38.17 14.64 12.05
C GLY A 18 -36.75 15.00 12.47
N MET A 19 -36.41 16.29 12.52
CA MET A 19 -35.07 16.79 12.88
C MET A 19 -35.12 17.69 14.12
N SER A 20 -33.98 18.00 14.72
CA SER A 20 -33.93 18.93 15.85
C SER A 20 -34.19 20.38 15.43
N ASP A 21 -34.75 21.20 16.34
CA ASP A 21 -34.96 22.64 16.09
C ASP A 21 -33.64 23.37 15.76
N SER A 22 -32.54 22.96 16.39
CA SER A 22 -31.21 23.48 16.10
C SER A 22 -30.77 23.17 14.66
N TRP A 23 -31.01 21.95 14.18
CA TRP A 23 -30.66 21.57 12.82
C TRP A 23 -31.49 22.35 11.80
N VAL A 24 -32.79 22.50 12.02
CA VAL A 24 -33.68 23.28 11.14
C VAL A 24 -33.25 24.74 11.11
N ARG A 25 -32.94 25.34 12.26
CA ARG A 25 -32.42 26.71 12.34
C ARG A 25 -31.15 26.87 11.51
N ASP A 26 -30.20 25.95 11.66
CA ASP A 26 -28.93 26.03 10.96
C ASP A 26 -29.12 25.88 9.44
N ARG A 27 -30.05 25.04 8.97
CA ARG A 27 -30.41 24.93 7.54
C ARG A 27 -31.16 26.14 7.00
N MET A 28 -32.03 26.75 7.79
CA MET A 28 -32.68 28.01 7.44
C MET A 28 -31.67 29.17 7.33
N GLN A 29 -30.64 29.19 8.20
CA GLN A 29 -29.56 30.17 8.13
C GLN A 29 -28.64 29.96 6.92
N ALA A 30 -28.35 28.70 6.59
CA ALA A 30 -27.59 28.34 5.39
C ALA A 30 -28.34 28.64 4.07
N GLY A 31 -29.66 28.89 4.14
CA GLY A 31 -30.51 29.12 2.98
C GLY A 31 -31.00 27.85 2.29
N ASP A 32 -30.76 26.68 2.89
CA ASP A 32 -31.18 25.38 2.36
C ASP A 32 -32.66 25.08 2.66
N MET A 33 -33.26 25.78 3.63
CA MET A 33 -34.69 25.67 3.96
C MET A 33 -35.40 27.03 3.91
N PRO A 34 -36.71 27.06 3.56
CA PRO A 34 -37.52 28.26 3.59
C PRO A 34 -37.55 28.94 4.97
N ARG A 35 -37.84 30.24 5.01
CA ARG A 35 -38.01 30.98 6.27
C ARG A 35 -39.40 30.73 6.88
N PRO A 36 -39.58 30.91 8.20
CA PRO A 36 -40.86 30.75 8.88
C PRO A 36 -41.99 31.51 8.17
N GLY A 37 -43.12 30.85 7.96
CA GLY A 37 -44.25 31.39 7.18
C GLY A 37 -44.47 30.73 5.81
N ALA A 38 -43.53 29.90 5.34
CA ALA A 38 -43.73 29.02 4.18
C ALA A 38 -44.71 27.87 4.48
N THR A 39 -45.22 27.25 3.43
CA THR A 39 -46.17 26.12 3.48
C THR A 39 -45.46 24.81 3.81
N ALA A 40 -46.22 23.81 4.28
CA ALA A 40 -45.68 22.48 4.60
C ALA A 40 -44.99 21.82 3.40
N ASP A 41 -45.57 21.96 2.20
CA ASP A 41 -45.05 21.34 0.98
C ASP A 41 -43.69 21.92 0.59
N GLU A 42 -43.51 23.24 0.69
CA GLU A 42 -42.23 23.91 0.42
C GLU A 42 -41.13 23.43 1.37
N TYR A 43 -41.46 23.13 2.62
CA TYR A 43 -40.50 22.57 3.58
C TYR A 43 -40.12 21.13 3.27
N VAL A 44 -41.10 20.30 2.87
CA VAL A 44 -40.86 18.90 2.50
C VAL A 44 -40.03 18.82 1.22
N GLU A 45 -40.33 19.64 0.22
CA GLU A 45 -39.58 19.70 -1.03
C GLU A 45 -38.12 20.09 -0.79
N ALA A 46 -37.89 21.16 0.00
CA ALA A 46 -36.54 21.56 0.40
C ALA A 46 -35.81 20.45 1.17
N PHE A 47 -36.50 19.76 2.09
CA PHE A 47 -35.92 18.64 2.83
C PHE A 47 -35.53 17.47 1.93
N VAL A 48 -36.39 17.09 0.99
CA VAL A 48 -36.11 16.03 0.01
C VAL A 48 -34.93 16.44 -0.87
N ALA A 49 -34.87 17.67 -1.36
CA ALA A 49 -33.75 18.16 -2.16
C ALA A 49 -32.40 18.10 -1.40
N ILE A 50 -32.39 18.46 -0.11
CA ILE A 50 -31.20 18.32 0.75
C ILE A 50 -30.77 16.86 0.86
N ARG A 51 -31.73 15.94 1.05
CA ARG A 51 -31.43 14.52 1.20
C ARG A 51 -30.92 13.90 -0.08
N THR A 52 -31.57 14.16 -1.21
CA THR A 52 -31.16 13.65 -2.53
C THR A 52 -29.73 14.07 -2.86
N ARG A 53 -29.37 15.35 -2.69
CA ARG A 53 -27.99 15.83 -2.93
C ARG A 53 -26.97 15.11 -2.06
N LYS A 54 -27.30 14.86 -0.79
CA LYS A 54 -26.40 14.15 0.13
C LYS A 54 -26.20 12.69 -0.30
N TYR A 55 -27.25 12.01 -0.72
CA TYR A 55 -27.17 10.64 -1.22
C TYR A 55 -26.41 10.54 -2.54
N GLU A 56 -26.61 11.49 -3.46
CA GLU A 56 -25.86 11.55 -4.72
C GLU A 56 -24.36 11.74 -4.47
N GLN A 57 -23.98 12.65 -3.58
CA GLN A 57 -22.58 12.90 -3.21
C GLN A 57 -21.93 11.68 -2.53
N GLU A 58 -22.62 11.01 -1.62
CA GLU A 58 -22.11 9.79 -0.96
C GLU A 58 -22.00 8.61 -1.95
N HIS A 59 -22.93 8.49 -2.90
CA HIS A 59 -22.89 7.44 -3.91
C HIS A 59 -21.77 7.67 -4.93
N GLU A 60 -21.57 8.90 -5.40
CA GLU A 60 -20.51 9.25 -6.33
C GLU A 60 -19.12 9.08 -5.68
N ALA A 61 -18.94 9.52 -4.43
CA ALA A 61 -17.69 9.32 -3.69
C ALA A 61 -17.37 7.83 -3.42
N GLY A 62 -18.38 7.03 -3.07
CA GLY A 62 -18.19 5.61 -2.74
C GLY A 62 -18.09 4.67 -3.94
N THR A 63 -18.48 5.10 -5.15
CA THR A 63 -18.40 4.29 -6.38
C THR A 63 -17.05 4.43 -7.06
N LEU A 64 -16.52 5.65 -7.15
CA LEU A 64 -15.19 5.93 -7.69
C LEU A 64 -14.08 5.18 -6.93
N ASP A 65 -14.20 5.05 -5.61
CA ASP A 65 -13.21 4.36 -4.76
C ASP A 65 -13.25 2.83 -4.97
N LYS A 66 -14.45 2.25 -5.05
CA LYS A 66 -14.65 0.80 -5.27
C LYS A 66 -14.18 0.34 -6.65
N GLU A 67 -14.40 1.14 -7.69
CA GLU A 67 -13.92 0.80 -9.04
C GLU A 67 -12.40 0.84 -9.12
N GLN A 68 -11.75 1.81 -8.45
CA GLN A 68 -10.29 1.89 -8.39
C GLN A 68 -9.67 0.74 -7.59
N GLU A 69 -10.27 0.38 -6.44
CA GLU A 69 -9.84 -0.80 -5.69
C GLU A 69 -10.02 -2.09 -6.49
N GLN A 70 -11.15 -2.28 -7.18
CA GLN A 70 -11.36 -3.46 -8.03
C GLN A 70 -10.38 -3.52 -9.19
N ALA A 71 -10.04 -2.39 -9.81
CA ALA A 71 -9.04 -2.33 -10.87
C ALA A 71 -7.63 -2.70 -10.35
N ARG A 72 -7.27 -2.23 -9.14
CA ARG A 72 -5.99 -2.60 -8.50
C ARG A 72 -5.95 -4.09 -8.17
N LEU A 73 -7.01 -4.61 -7.55
CA LEU A 73 -7.12 -6.04 -7.20
C LEU A 73 -7.10 -6.93 -8.45
N ALA A 74 -7.78 -6.54 -9.54
CA ALA A 74 -7.76 -7.28 -10.80
C ALA A 74 -6.36 -7.33 -11.41
N LYS A 75 -5.60 -6.24 -11.30
CA LYS A 75 -4.19 -6.19 -11.73
C LYS A 75 -3.32 -7.11 -10.88
N GLU A 76 -3.43 -7.04 -9.56
CA GLU A 76 -2.66 -7.91 -8.64
C GLU A 76 -2.97 -9.40 -8.88
N GLN A 77 -4.25 -9.75 -9.12
CA GLN A 77 -4.65 -11.11 -9.47
C GLN A 77 -4.12 -11.56 -10.84
N ALA A 78 -4.09 -10.65 -11.82
CA ALA A 78 -3.53 -10.93 -13.14
C ALA A 78 -2.02 -11.19 -13.06
N ASP A 79 -1.30 -10.38 -12.28
CA ASP A 79 0.15 -10.51 -12.06
C ASP A 79 0.47 -11.82 -11.32
N ALA A 80 -0.29 -12.16 -10.27
CA ALA A 80 -0.14 -13.43 -9.55
C ALA A 80 -0.38 -14.64 -10.46
N LYS A 81 -1.42 -14.60 -11.30
CA LYS A 81 -1.72 -15.67 -12.27
C LYS A 81 -0.67 -15.75 -13.39
N ALA A 82 -0.10 -14.63 -13.79
CA ALA A 82 1.01 -14.60 -14.74
C ALA A 82 2.26 -15.27 -14.15
N MET A 83 2.55 -15.03 -12.87
CA MET A 83 3.65 -15.71 -12.17
C MET A 83 3.41 -17.22 -11.99
N ASP A 84 2.21 -17.66 -11.59
CA ASP A 84 1.86 -19.09 -11.49
C ASP A 84 1.99 -19.80 -12.86
N ASN A 85 1.58 -19.12 -13.93
CA ASN A 85 1.76 -19.64 -15.29
C ASN A 85 3.24 -19.70 -15.69
N ALA A 86 4.05 -18.70 -15.33
CA ALA A 86 5.49 -18.70 -15.60
C ALA A 86 6.21 -19.80 -14.81
N GLU A 87 5.80 -20.04 -13.56
CA GLU A 87 6.29 -21.14 -12.73
C GLU A 87 5.92 -22.50 -13.33
N ARG A 88 4.64 -22.70 -13.70
CA ARG A 88 4.16 -23.93 -14.35
C ARG A 88 4.86 -24.18 -15.68
N ARG A 89 5.22 -23.13 -16.42
CA ARG A 89 6.00 -23.20 -17.67
C ARG A 89 7.51 -23.34 -17.45
N ARG A 90 7.98 -23.28 -16.20
CA ARG A 90 9.41 -23.28 -15.82
C ARG A 90 10.21 -22.16 -16.52
N GLU A 91 9.54 -21.05 -16.79
CA GLU A 91 10.15 -19.86 -17.40
C GLU A 91 10.76 -18.94 -16.33
N LEU A 92 10.47 -19.18 -15.05
CA LEU A 92 11.15 -18.55 -13.91
C LEU A 92 12.55 -19.16 -13.74
N ALA A 93 13.57 -18.31 -13.61
CA ALA A 93 14.90 -18.75 -13.24
C ALA A 93 14.84 -19.40 -11.85
N SER A 94 15.39 -20.62 -11.72
CA SER A 94 15.38 -21.29 -10.43
C SER A 94 16.31 -20.56 -9.46
N LEU A 95 15.90 -20.44 -8.20
CA LEU A 95 16.75 -19.85 -7.16
C LEU A 95 18.12 -20.55 -7.07
N PRO A 96 18.21 -21.90 -7.15
CA PRO A 96 19.51 -22.57 -7.21
C PRO A 96 20.36 -22.16 -8.42
N ASP A 97 19.77 -21.98 -9.60
CA ASP A 97 20.51 -21.57 -10.80
C ASP A 97 21.02 -20.13 -10.70
N MET A 98 20.20 -19.23 -10.14
CA MET A 98 20.62 -17.84 -9.88
C MET A 98 21.75 -17.77 -8.87
N MET A 99 21.67 -18.57 -7.79
CA MET A 99 22.72 -18.68 -6.77
C MET A 99 24.00 -19.26 -7.36
N ALA A 100 23.90 -20.31 -8.18
CA ALA A 100 25.04 -20.92 -8.86
C ALA A 100 25.71 -19.94 -9.85
N ALA A 101 24.91 -19.20 -10.63
CA ALA A 101 25.41 -18.17 -11.54
C ALA A 101 26.14 -17.05 -10.77
N GLY A 102 25.54 -16.57 -9.67
CA GLY A 102 26.16 -15.57 -8.80
C GLY A 102 27.47 -16.05 -8.18
N ALA A 103 27.51 -17.29 -7.67
CA ALA A 103 28.72 -17.90 -7.12
C ALA A 103 29.83 -18.02 -8.18
N GLY A 104 29.49 -18.39 -9.41
CA GLY A 104 30.44 -18.47 -10.53
C GLY A 104 31.12 -17.12 -10.83
N VAL A 105 30.35 -16.04 -10.85
CA VAL A 105 30.89 -14.68 -11.06
C VAL A 105 31.86 -14.28 -9.93
N ILE A 106 31.52 -14.59 -8.67
CA ILE A 106 32.39 -14.31 -7.52
C ILE A 106 33.70 -15.08 -7.63
N ILE A 107 33.66 -16.37 -7.98
CA ILE A 107 34.86 -17.20 -8.17
C ILE A 107 35.75 -16.61 -9.27
N MET A 108 35.16 -16.16 -10.37
CA MET A 108 35.91 -15.50 -11.46
C MET A 108 36.59 -14.22 -10.99
N ILE A 109 35.91 -13.39 -10.21
CA ILE A 109 36.49 -12.15 -9.65
C ILE A 109 37.66 -12.47 -8.73
N VAL A 110 37.50 -13.44 -7.81
CA VAL A 110 38.57 -13.87 -6.90
C VAL A 110 39.78 -14.36 -7.69
N ALA A 111 39.57 -15.18 -8.71
CA ALA A 111 40.65 -15.66 -9.58
C ALA A 111 41.38 -14.51 -10.31
N GLN A 112 40.64 -13.49 -10.77
CA GLN A 112 41.24 -12.31 -11.39
C GLN A 112 42.05 -11.48 -10.40
N LEU A 113 41.55 -11.29 -9.17
CA LEU A 113 42.26 -10.59 -8.10
C LEU A 113 43.58 -11.31 -7.77
N GLN A 114 43.55 -12.65 -7.62
CA GLN A 114 44.75 -13.44 -7.37
C GLN A 114 45.80 -13.36 -8.50
N GLN A 115 45.41 -12.98 -9.72
CA GLN A 115 46.35 -12.76 -10.81
C GLN A 115 47.00 -11.38 -10.79
N VAL A 116 46.51 -10.42 -9.99
CA VAL A 116 47.01 -9.05 -9.95
C VAL A 116 48.48 -9.01 -9.53
N GLY A 117 48.87 -9.77 -8.50
CA GLY A 117 50.26 -9.84 -8.04
C GLY A 117 51.22 -10.29 -9.15
N ALA A 118 50.83 -11.29 -9.93
CA ALA A 118 51.61 -11.78 -11.07
C ALA A 118 51.70 -10.76 -12.23
N ARG A 119 50.63 -10.00 -12.49
CA ARG A 119 50.57 -9.01 -13.57
C ARG A 119 51.31 -7.71 -13.24
N VAL A 120 51.27 -7.27 -11.97
CA VAL A 120 51.83 -5.98 -11.54
C VAL A 120 53.29 -6.09 -11.11
N ALA A 121 53.66 -7.15 -10.40
CA ALA A 121 55.01 -7.29 -9.85
C ALA A 121 56.00 -7.94 -10.82
N GLY A 122 55.52 -8.62 -11.88
CA GLY A 122 56.37 -9.29 -12.85
C GLY A 122 57.36 -10.27 -12.18
N ALA A 123 58.66 -9.97 -12.25
CA ALA A 123 59.73 -10.76 -11.64
C ALA A 123 60.06 -10.38 -10.18
N ASP A 124 59.48 -9.30 -9.63
CA ASP A 124 59.70 -8.89 -8.24
C ASP A 124 58.90 -9.79 -7.28
N VAL A 125 59.58 -10.81 -6.76
CA VAL A 125 59.00 -11.80 -5.84
C VAL A 125 58.54 -11.17 -4.53
N LYS A 126 59.21 -10.12 -4.03
CA LYS A 126 58.86 -9.50 -2.75
C LYS A 126 57.62 -8.63 -2.88
N LEU A 127 57.51 -7.86 -3.96
CA LEU A 127 56.33 -7.05 -4.25
C LEU A 127 55.12 -7.95 -4.52
N ARG A 128 55.31 -9.03 -5.29
CA ARG A 128 54.27 -10.03 -5.54
C ARG A 128 53.72 -10.63 -4.25
N ALA A 129 54.61 -11.09 -3.36
CA ALA A 129 54.21 -11.68 -2.09
C ALA A 129 53.39 -10.70 -1.24
N ARG A 130 53.75 -9.40 -1.21
CA ARG A 130 52.99 -8.38 -0.48
C ARG A 130 51.59 -8.16 -1.06
N ILE A 131 51.47 -8.11 -2.38
CA ILE A 131 50.17 -7.97 -3.05
C ILE A 131 49.29 -9.20 -2.78
N ASP A 132 49.86 -10.40 -2.90
CA ASP A 132 49.13 -11.65 -2.66
C ASP A 132 48.67 -11.76 -1.19
N THR A 133 49.51 -11.36 -0.23
CA THR A 133 49.12 -11.29 1.19
C THR A 133 47.96 -10.32 1.42
N GLU A 134 48.03 -9.11 0.86
CA GLU A 134 46.99 -8.10 1.09
C GLU A 134 45.65 -8.50 0.47
N ILE A 135 45.67 -9.07 -0.74
CA ILE A 135 44.46 -9.57 -1.41
C ILE A 135 43.82 -10.68 -0.58
N ASN A 136 44.62 -11.61 -0.04
CA ASN A 136 44.09 -12.68 0.80
C ASN A 136 43.52 -12.18 2.13
N ASN A 137 44.13 -11.16 2.75
CA ASN A 137 43.60 -10.53 3.96
C ASN A 137 42.21 -9.93 3.69
N VAL A 138 42.09 -9.08 2.66
CA VAL A 138 40.82 -8.44 2.30
C VAL A 138 39.73 -9.46 1.93
N LEU A 139 40.08 -10.51 1.18
CA LEU A 139 39.14 -11.57 0.84
C LEU A 139 38.69 -12.38 2.07
N THR A 140 39.59 -12.60 3.03
CA THR A 140 39.29 -13.28 4.29
C THR A 140 38.36 -12.43 5.15
N ASP A 141 38.64 -11.14 5.29
CA ASP A 141 37.79 -10.21 6.03
C ASP A 141 36.37 -10.14 5.44
N LEU A 142 36.26 -9.99 4.11
CA LEU A 142 34.97 -10.03 3.40
C LEU A 142 34.20 -11.34 3.62
N SER A 143 34.91 -12.46 3.73
CA SER A 143 34.29 -13.77 4.03
C SER A 143 33.79 -13.86 5.47
N MET A 144 34.52 -13.31 6.44
CA MET A 144 34.15 -13.32 7.85
C MET A 144 33.00 -12.35 8.14
N THR A 145 33.04 -11.12 7.61
CA THR A 145 31.96 -10.12 7.77
C THR A 145 30.63 -10.65 7.26
N ARG A 146 30.61 -11.34 6.11
CA ARG A 146 29.37 -11.96 5.59
C ARG A 146 28.83 -13.10 6.46
N ILE A 147 29.70 -13.89 7.09
CA ILE A 147 29.28 -14.96 8.00
C ILE A 147 28.66 -14.38 9.27
N GLU A 148 29.20 -13.27 9.77
CA GLU A 148 28.65 -12.56 10.94
C GLU A 148 27.31 -11.90 10.62
N GLU A 149 27.17 -11.24 9.46
CA GLU A 149 25.89 -10.66 9.01
C GLU A 149 24.82 -11.74 8.78
N ALA A 150 25.17 -12.86 8.15
CA ALA A 150 24.23 -13.97 7.95
C ALA A 150 23.82 -14.66 9.26
N ARG A 151 24.70 -14.67 10.28
CA ARG A 151 24.42 -15.22 11.60
C ARG A 151 23.66 -14.25 12.51
N GLY A 152 23.78 -12.95 12.27
CA GLY A 152 23.05 -11.89 12.98
C GLY A 152 21.67 -11.55 12.40
N GLY A 153 21.33 -12.09 11.23
CA GLY A 153 20.07 -11.86 10.52
C GLY A 153 19.16 -13.09 10.42
N GLY A 154 19.19 -13.97 11.43
CA GLY A 154 18.33 -15.15 11.48
C GLY A 154 16.92 -14.81 11.96
N LEU A 155 16.01 -14.59 11.01
CA LEU A 155 14.55 -14.82 11.10
C LEU A 155 13.89 -14.37 12.41
N ASP A 156 13.40 -13.12 12.45
CA ASP A 156 12.20 -12.79 13.23
C ASP A 156 10.98 -13.43 12.54
N GLU A 157 10.95 -14.76 12.48
CA GLU A 157 9.72 -15.55 12.31
C GLU A 157 9.16 -15.84 13.71
N GLU A 158 8.66 -14.81 14.39
CA GLU A 158 7.59 -14.97 15.39
C GLU A 158 6.31 -14.35 14.82
N GLU A 159 5.84 -14.94 13.72
CA GLU A 159 4.45 -14.79 13.30
C GLU A 159 3.60 -15.79 14.08
N ALA A 160 2.71 -15.25 14.91
CA ALA A 160 1.40 -15.81 15.25
C ALA A 160 1.34 -17.25 15.81
N ALA A 161 1.33 -17.34 17.14
CA ALA A 161 0.56 -18.36 17.85
C ALA A 161 -0.39 -17.70 18.88
N GLU A 162 -1.23 -16.78 18.42
CA GLU A 162 -2.51 -16.47 19.09
C GLU A 162 -3.63 -17.24 18.39
N THR A 163 -3.68 -18.55 18.62
CA THR A 163 -4.93 -19.32 18.51
C THR A 163 -4.84 -20.51 19.45
N GLU A 164 -5.30 -20.34 20.69
CA GLU A 164 -6.03 -21.41 21.39
C GLU A 164 -6.91 -20.79 22.48
N GLY A 165 -8.12 -20.43 22.06
CA GLY A 165 -9.29 -20.41 22.93
C GLY A 165 -10.16 -21.61 22.55
N ALA A 166 -10.23 -22.60 23.43
CA ALA A 166 -11.34 -23.55 23.57
C ALA A 166 -11.33 -24.13 24.99
#